data_AF-A0A0P8YK16-F1
#
_entry.id   AF-A0A0P8YK16-F1
#
_cell.length_a   1.000
_cell.length_b   1.000
_cell.length_c   1.000
_cell.angle_alpha   90.00
_cell.angle_beta   90.00
_cell.angle_gamma   90.00
#
_symmetry.space_group_name_H-M   'P 1'
#
loop_
_entity.id
_entity.type
_entity.pdbx_description
1 polymer ?
#
loop_
_entity_poly.entity_id
_entity_poly.type
_entity_poly.pdbx_seq_one_letter_code
_entity_poly.pdbx_strand_id
1 'polypeptide(L)'
;MSMFSRRYRLTIIFLEISGRSGFSKSGYIDYEASLRNYRFKGPNAVDWKAVFEERKMLKPQQSDIVFYDWRTRKIFSNDNDNYTVVSHPEHGLMFTHKGDHKNIPVTSKKHPFSSNVRRIMIKSPLYGYMILYDHHVRKKT
;
A
#
# COMPACT_ATOMS: atom_id res chain seq x y z
N MET A 1 -18.80 11.82 -30.27
CA MET A 1 -17.58 12.39 -29.64
C MET A 1 -17.21 11.51 -28.46
N SER A 2 -16.18 10.66 -28.60
CA SER A 2 -15.79 9.70 -27.57
C SER A 2 -15.02 10.42 -26.47
N MET A 3 -15.62 10.57 -25.28
CA MET A 3 -14.91 11.06 -24.09
C MET A 3 -13.89 10.01 -23.67
N PHE A 4 -12.61 10.28 -23.89
CA PHE A 4 -11.53 9.46 -23.34
C PHE A 4 -11.49 9.61 -21.82
N SER A 5 -12.05 8.63 -21.10
CA SER A 5 -11.85 8.51 -19.65
C SER A 5 -10.35 8.29 -19.37
N ARG A 6 -9.70 9.24 -18.69
CA ARG A 6 -8.34 9.05 -18.18
C ARG A 6 -8.35 7.91 -17.17
N ARG A 7 -7.60 6.85 -17.48
CA ARG A 7 -7.32 5.73 -16.58
C ARG A 7 -5.94 5.95 -15.96
N TYR A 8 -5.86 5.87 -14.65
CA TYR A 8 -4.58 5.82 -13.94
C TYR A 8 -4.61 4.69 -12.91
N ARG A 9 -3.42 4.26 -12.49
CA ARG A 9 -3.24 3.18 -11.51
C ARG A 9 -2.66 3.78 -10.24
N LEU A 10 -3.26 3.45 -9.11
CA LEU A 10 -2.69 3.69 -7.79
C LEU A 10 -2.28 2.35 -7.19
N THR A 11 -1.11 2.29 -6.56
CA THR A 11 -0.56 1.04 -6.05
C THR A 11 -0.40 1.12 -4.54
N ILE A 12 -0.95 0.12 -3.85
CA ILE A 12 -0.64 -0.13 -2.44
C ILE A 12 0.37 -1.29 -2.39
N ILE A 13 1.50 -1.07 -1.73
CA ILE A 13 2.55 -2.07 -1.54
C ILE A 13 2.38 -2.67 -0.16
N PHE A 14 2.15 -3.97 -0.08
CA PHE A 14 2.32 -4.72 1.15
C PHE A 14 3.73 -5.32 1.20
N LEU A 15 4.37 -5.10 2.34
CA LEU A 15 5.67 -5.67 2.69
C LEU A 15 5.64 -6.22 4.10
N GLU A 16 6.33 -7.33 4.30
CA GLU A 16 6.73 -7.81 5.61
C GLU A 16 8.24 -8.03 5.60
N ILE A 17 8.94 -7.46 6.58
CA ILE A 17 10.40 -7.55 6.68
C ILE A 17 10.77 -8.07 8.06
N SER A 18 11.44 -9.21 8.08
CA SER A 18 12.00 -9.79 9.30
C SER A 18 13.25 -9.03 9.74
N GLY A 19 13.28 -8.62 11.00
CA GLY A 19 14.46 -8.05 11.64
C GLY A 19 15.46 -9.13 12.07
N ARG A 20 16.68 -8.71 12.40
CA ARG A 20 17.75 -9.60 12.92
C ARG A 20 17.36 -10.34 14.21
N SER A 21 16.41 -9.80 14.97
CA SER A 21 15.90 -10.41 16.20
C SER A 21 14.83 -11.49 15.96
N GLY A 22 14.55 -11.86 14.71
CA GLY A 22 13.52 -12.84 14.34
C GLY A 22 12.08 -12.30 14.29
N PHE A 23 11.83 -11.06 14.69
CA PHE A 23 10.52 -10.44 14.62
C PHE A 23 10.36 -9.60 13.35
N SER A 24 9.19 -9.71 12.71
CA SER A 24 8.85 -8.94 11.50
C SER A 24 8.25 -7.57 11.80
N LYS A 25 8.28 -6.70 10.79
CA LYS A 25 7.40 -5.53 10.66
C LYS A 25 6.70 -5.65 9.33
N SER A 26 5.38 -5.46 9.32
CA SER A 26 4.60 -5.44 8.08
C SER A 26 3.88 -4.12 7.91
N GLY A 27 3.60 -3.75 6.66
CA GLY A 27 2.79 -2.57 6.38
C GLY A 27 2.25 -2.49 4.98
N TYR A 28 1.24 -1.65 4.83
CA TYR A 28 0.58 -1.28 3.59
C TYR A 28 0.96 0.17 3.25
N ILE A 29 1.78 0.33 2.23
CA ILE A 29 2.38 1.60 1.83
C ILE A 29 1.60 2.14 0.63
N ASP A 30 1.08 3.35 0.76
CA ASP A 30 0.60 4.11 -0.39
C ASP A 30 1.81 4.55 -1.22
N TYR A 31 2.00 3.94 -2.40
CA TYR A 31 3.19 4.21 -3.20
C TYR A 31 3.23 5.65 -3.72
N GLU A 32 2.08 6.20 -4.14
CA GLU A 32 2.03 7.58 -4.64
C GLU A 32 2.29 8.57 -3.51
N ALA A 33 1.62 8.41 -2.37
CA ALA A 33 1.83 9.31 -1.24
C ALA A 33 3.26 9.22 -0.69
N SER A 34 3.88 8.03 -0.69
CA SER A 34 5.27 7.85 -0.26
C SER A 34 6.27 8.54 -1.20
N LEU A 35 6.09 8.42 -2.52
CA LEU A 35 6.90 9.14 -3.51
C LEU A 35 6.71 10.67 -3.40
N ARG A 36 5.46 11.11 -3.22
CA ARG A 36 5.11 12.52 -3.01
C ARG A 36 5.81 13.07 -1.75
N ASN A 37 5.76 12.33 -0.64
CA ASN A 37 6.42 12.71 0.60
C ASN A 37 7.94 12.86 0.42
N TYR A 38 8.58 11.95 -0.33
CA TYR A 38 9.99 12.06 -0.68
C TYR A 38 10.31 13.29 -1.54
N ARG A 39 9.52 13.54 -2.59
CA ARG A 39 9.68 14.71 -3.46
C ARG A 39 9.66 16.02 -2.67
N PHE A 40 8.76 16.14 -1.70
CA PHE A 40 8.59 17.33 -0.88
C PHE A 40 9.43 17.32 0.42
N LYS A 41 10.31 16.33 0.60
CA LYS A 41 11.16 16.16 1.80
C LYS A 41 10.36 16.21 3.10
N GLY A 42 9.17 15.62 3.10
CA GLY A 42 8.32 15.61 4.28
C GLY A 42 8.85 14.68 5.38
N PRO A 43 8.22 14.70 6.56
CA PRO A 43 8.66 13.90 7.69
C PRO A 43 8.63 12.40 7.36
N ASN A 44 9.63 11.66 7.85
CA ASN A 44 9.76 10.20 7.65
C ASN A 44 9.76 9.76 6.17
N ALA A 45 10.17 10.65 5.26
CA ALA A 45 10.25 10.34 3.85
C ALA A 45 11.17 9.13 3.59
N VAL A 46 10.65 8.16 2.82
CA VAL A 46 11.47 7.08 2.27
C VAL A 46 12.44 7.68 1.27
N ASP A 47 13.73 7.39 1.43
CA ASP A 47 14.77 7.76 0.47
C ASP A 47 14.68 6.88 -0.78
N TRP A 48 13.69 7.18 -1.64
CA TRP A 48 13.37 6.35 -2.81
C TRP A 48 14.53 6.24 -3.80
N LYS A 49 15.37 7.28 -3.92
CA LYS A 49 16.60 7.20 -4.72
C LYS A 49 17.52 6.10 -4.21
N ALA A 50 17.80 6.07 -2.91
CA ALA A 50 18.62 5.01 -2.31
C ALA A 50 17.94 3.63 -2.35
N VAL A 51 16.61 3.57 -2.34
CA VAL A 51 15.87 2.30 -2.53
C VAL A 51 16.05 1.77 -3.96
N PHE A 52 15.90 2.62 -4.97
CA PHE A 52 16.06 2.22 -6.37
C PHE A 52 17.50 1.88 -6.73
N GLU A 53 18.47 2.53 -6.08
CA GLU A 53 19.90 2.22 -6.23
C GLU A 53 20.34 1.09 -5.29
N GLU A 54 19.41 0.39 -4.63
CA GLU A 54 19.61 -0.76 -3.73
C GLU A 54 20.55 -0.50 -2.54
N ARG A 55 20.85 0.77 -2.23
CA ARG A 55 21.64 1.16 -1.07
C ARG A 55 20.85 1.11 0.24
N LYS A 56 19.52 1.16 0.17
CA LYS A 56 18.63 1.02 1.32
C LYS A 56 17.46 0.10 0.97
N MET A 57 17.09 -0.74 1.92
CA MET A 57 15.83 -1.47 1.82
C MET A 57 14.65 -0.54 2.13
N LEU A 58 13.58 -0.63 1.33
CA LEU A 58 12.26 -0.12 1.71
C LEU A 58 11.83 -0.81 3.00
N LYS A 59 11.30 -0.07 3.97
CA LYS A 59 10.82 -0.63 5.24
C LYS A 59 9.45 -0.06 5.58
N PRO A 60 8.52 -0.89 6.09
CA PRO A 60 7.30 -0.39 6.68
C PRO A 60 7.59 0.59 7.83
N GLN A 61 6.83 1.66 7.89
CA GLN A 61 6.91 2.74 8.87
C GLN A 61 5.55 2.94 9.55
N GLN A 62 5.56 3.47 10.78
CA GLN A 62 4.33 3.73 11.54
C GLN A 62 3.40 4.76 10.88
N SER A 63 3.90 5.54 9.93
CA SER A 63 3.15 6.53 9.14
C SER A 63 2.52 5.96 7.86
N ASP A 64 2.77 4.69 7.52
CA ASP A 64 2.14 4.04 6.38
C ASP A 64 0.63 3.83 6.63
N ILE A 65 -0.15 3.49 5.58
CA ILE A 65 -1.61 3.35 5.69
C ILE A 65 -1.97 2.39 6.84
N VAL A 66 -1.27 1.26 6.90
CA VAL A 66 -1.30 0.36 8.05
C VAL A 66 0.11 -0.12 8.32
N PHE A 67 0.49 -0.17 9.59
CA PHE A 67 1.74 -0.75 10.06
C PHE A 67 1.50 -1.68 11.23
N TYR A 68 2.22 -2.79 11.27
CA TYR A 68 2.16 -3.75 12.36
C TYR A 68 3.57 -4.18 12.78
N ASP A 69 3.86 -4.02 14.07
CA ASP A 69 5.08 -4.53 14.70
C ASP A 69 4.77 -5.89 15.35
N TRP A 70 5.29 -6.96 14.76
CA TRP A 70 5.03 -8.32 15.22
C TRP A 70 5.61 -8.61 16.62
N ARG A 71 6.64 -7.87 17.03
CA ARG A 71 7.24 -8.01 18.36
C ARG A 71 6.35 -7.42 19.44
N THR A 72 5.92 -6.18 19.22
CA THR A 72 5.15 -5.42 20.23
C THR A 72 3.65 -5.60 20.09
N ARG A 73 3.19 -6.25 19.02
CA ARG A 73 1.77 -6.43 18.66
C ARG A 73 1.04 -5.09 18.45
N LYS A 74 1.77 -3.99 18.25
CA LYS A 74 1.20 -2.67 18.01
C LYS A 74 0.80 -2.53 16.55
N ILE A 75 -0.42 -2.06 16.33
CA ILE A 75 -0.96 -1.68 15.03
C ILE A 75 -1.11 -0.16 14.95
N PHE A 76 -0.77 0.40 13.80
CA PHE A 76 -1.02 1.78 13.44
C PHE A 76 -1.88 1.75 12.17
N SER A 77 -2.97 2.53 12.17
CA SER A 77 -3.94 2.61 11.08
C SER A 77 -4.16 4.08 10.77
N ASN A 78 -3.59 4.53 9.65
CA ASN A 78 -3.53 5.93 9.29
C ASN A 78 -4.27 6.13 7.97
N ASP A 79 -5.46 6.72 8.04
CA ASP A 79 -6.06 7.36 6.88
C ASP A 79 -5.08 8.37 6.28
N ASN A 80 -5.04 8.46 4.95
CA ASN A 80 -4.23 9.45 4.25
C ASN A 80 -5.07 10.16 3.18
N ASP A 81 -4.45 11.02 2.37
CA ASP A 81 -5.17 11.80 1.34
C ASP A 81 -5.88 10.93 0.29
N ASN A 82 -5.37 9.72 0.04
CA ASN A 82 -5.86 8.84 -1.01
C ASN A 82 -6.81 7.75 -0.47
N TYR A 83 -6.64 7.30 0.77
CA TYR A 83 -7.31 6.13 1.32
C TYR A 83 -7.85 6.35 2.73
N THR A 84 -9.00 5.74 2.99
CA THR A 84 -9.51 5.47 4.34
C THR A 84 -9.35 4.00 4.67
N VAL A 85 -8.91 3.69 5.89
CA VAL A 85 -8.77 2.33 6.38
C VAL A 85 -10.13 1.81 6.85
N VAL A 86 -10.52 0.64 6.35
CA VAL A 86 -11.80 0.00 6.67
C VAL A 86 -11.55 -1.37 7.28
N SER A 87 -11.96 -1.54 8.54
CA SER A 87 -12.03 -2.85 9.19
C SER A 87 -13.46 -3.37 9.09
N HIS A 88 -13.71 -4.29 8.16
CA HIS A 88 -15.04 -4.84 7.91
C HIS A 88 -15.23 -6.19 8.62
N PRO A 89 -16.37 -6.42 9.30
CA PRO A 89 -16.58 -7.64 10.09
C PRO A 89 -16.51 -8.93 9.26
N GLU A 90 -17.03 -8.91 8.03
CA GLU A 90 -17.04 -10.11 7.16
C GLU A 90 -15.84 -10.23 6.22
N HIS A 91 -15.16 -9.12 5.95
CA HIS A 91 -14.20 -9.02 4.86
C HIS A 91 -12.78 -8.70 5.33
N GLY A 92 -12.63 -8.39 6.63
CA GLY A 92 -11.37 -8.00 7.22
C GLY A 92 -10.93 -6.62 6.76
N LEU A 93 -9.61 -6.44 6.66
CA LEU A 93 -8.98 -5.19 6.27
C LEU A 93 -9.23 -4.87 4.79
N MET A 94 -9.71 -3.67 4.53
CA MET A 94 -9.85 -3.07 3.20
C MET A 94 -9.44 -1.60 3.24
N PHE A 95 -9.27 -1.01 2.06
CA PHE A 95 -9.09 0.42 1.91
C PHE A 95 -10.17 1.00 1.02
N THR A 96 -10.71 2.17 1.35
CA THR A 96 -11.60 2.90 0.43
C THR A 96 -10.81 4.03 -0.20
N HIS A 97 -10.69 4.03 -1.53
CA HIS A 97 -10.07 5.15 -2.23
C HIS A 97 -10.98 6.37 -2.20
N LYS A 98 -10.47 7.51 -1.71
CA LYS A 98 -11.25 8.73 -1.47
C LYS A 98 -11.74 9.40 -2.76
N GLY A 99 -11.00 9.26 -3.86
CA GLY A 99 -11.33 9.92 -5.12
C GLY A 99 -12.45 9.26 -5.94
N ASP A 100 -12.67 7.95 -5.79
CA ASP A 100 -13.73 7.23 -6.52
C ASP A 100 -14.63 6.38 -5.62
N HIS A 101 -14.45 6.47 -4.30
CA HIS A 101 -15.21 5.78 -3.25
C HIS A 101 -15.26 4.25 -3.40
N LYS A 102 -14.30 3.66 -4.12
CA LYS A 102 -14.26 2.20 -4.30
C LYS A 102 -13.45 1.52 -3.20
N ASN A 103 -13.98 0.38 -2.75
CA ASN A 103 -13.30 -0.50 -1.80
C ASN A 103 -12.24 -1.35 -2.50
N ILE A 104 -11.10 -1.48 -1.83
CA ILE A 104 -9.89 -2.19 -2.27
C ILE A 104 -9.63 -3.28 -1.22
N PRO A 105 -10.09 -4.50 -1.49
CA PRO A 105 -9.87 -5.61 -0.57
C PRO A 105 -8.42 -6.08 -0.66
N VAL A 106 -7.73 -6.14 0.49
CA VAL A 106 -6.33 -6.60 0.56
C VAL A 106 -6.24 -8.05 0.99
N THR A 107 -6.79 -8.92 0.14
CA THR A 107 -6.90 -10.37 0.39
C THR A 107 -6.48 -11.17 -0.84
N SER A 108 -6.06 -12.41 -0.62
CA SER A 108 -5.86 -13.40 -1.69
C SER A 108 -7.15 -14.12 -2.10
N LYS A 109 -8.23 -13.97 -1.32
CA LYS A 109 -9.51 -14.64 -1.59
C LYS A 109 -10.33 -13.88 -2.63
N LYS A 110 -11.23 -14.59 -3.31
CA LYS A 110 -12.23 -13.96 -4.18
C LYS A 110 -13.06 -12.97 -3.35
N HIS A 111 -13.26 -11.76 -3.87
CA HIS A 111 -13.94 -10.68 -3.15
C HIS A 111 -14.87 -9.90 -4.09
N PRO A 112 -16.09 -9.50 -3.66
CA PRO A 112 -17.03 -8.76 -4.52
C PRO A 112 -16.46 -7.42 -5.04
N PHE A 113 -15.59 -6.78 -4.26
CA PHE A 113 -14.96 -5.50 -4.62
C PHE A 113 -13.65 -5.60 -5.42
N SER A 114 -13.19 -6.80 -5.80
CA SER A 114 -11.88 -6.96 -6.47
C SER A 114 -11.88 -6.57 -7.95
N SER A 115 -13.02 -6.20 -8.56
CA SER A 115 -13.13 -5.95 -10.01
C SER A 115 -12.26 -4.81 -10.52
N ASN A 116 -11.86 -3.87 -9.67
CA ASN A 116 -10.95 -2.77 -10.01
C ASN A 116 -9.57 -2.90 -9.37
N VAL A 117 -9.24 -4.05 -8.77
CA VAL A 117 -7.99 -4.25 -8.06
C VAL A 117 -7.25 -5.45 -8.63
N ARG A 118 -6.02 -5.24 -9.09
CA ARG A 118 -5.13 -6.33 -9.48
C ARG A 118 -4.15 -6.60 -8.34
N ARG A 119 -4.20 -7.81 -7.78
CA ARG A 119 -3.22 -8.29 -6.80
C ARG A 119 -2.07 -9.00 -7.51
N ILE A 120 -0.84 -8.60 -7.24
CA ILE A 120 0.38 -9.22 -7.79
C ILE A 120 1.29 -9.58 -6.63
N MET A 121 1.74 -10.84 -6.56
CA MET A 121 2.73 -11.27 -5.58
C MET A 121 4.07 -11.45 -6.29
N ILE A 122 5.09 -10.73 -5.81
CA ILE A 122 6.43 -10.70 -6.38
C ILE A 122 7.37 -11.36 -5.39
N LYS A 123 8.08 -12.41 -5.81
CA LYS A 123 9.19 -12.98 -5.06
C LYS A 123 10.42 -12.11 -5.28
N SER A 124 10.99 -11.58 -4.20
CA SER A 124 12.15 -10.71 -4.19
C SER A 124 13.28 -11.36 -3.37
N PRO A 125 14.52 -11.41 -3.88
CA PRO A 125 15.67 -11.81 -3.07
C PRO A 125 15.90 -10.91 -1.85
N LEU A 126 15.55 -9.63 -1.95
CA LEU A 126 15.73 -8.63 -0.88
C LEU A 126 14.61 -8.68 0.16
N TYR A 127 13.36 -8.85 -0.28
CA TYR A 127 12.17 -8.68 0.57
C TYR A 127 11.41 -9.98 0.85
N GLY A 128 11.82 -11.12 0.31
CA GLY A 128 11.03 -12.35 0.35
C GLY A 128 9.82 -12.24 -0.58
N TYR A 129 8.64 -11.92 -0.07
CA TYR A 129 7.46 -11.64 -0.90
C TYR A 129 6.97 -10.20 -0.70
N MET A 130 6.78 -9.51 -1.81
CA MET A 130 6.09 -8.23 -1.87
C MET A 130 4.74 -8.44 -2.56
N ILE A 131 3.69 -7.77 -2.08
CA ILE A 131 2.38 -7.85 -2.73
C ILE A 131 1.98 -6.45 -3.17
N LEU A 132 1.63 -6.30 -4.45
CA LEU A 132 1.09 -5.07 -5.01
C LEU A 132 -0.42 -5.22 -5.15
N TYR A 133 -1.15 -4.18 -4.73
CA TYR A 133 -2.57 -4.01 -4.99
C TYR A 133 -2.74 -2.79 -5.89
N ASP A 134 -2.87 -3.03 -7.20
CA ASP A 134 -3.06 -1.97 -8.19
C ASP A 134 -4.55 -1.67 -8.34
N HIS A 135 -4.97 -0.50 -7.85
CA HIS A 135 -6.31 0.04 -8.02
C HIS A 135 -6.43 0.79 -9.35
N HIS A 136 -7.39 0.36 -10.17
CA HIS A 136 -7.72 0.97 -11.46
C HIS A 136 -8.79 2.04 -11.30
N VAL A 137 -8.37 3.30 -11.28
CA VAL A 137 -9.29 4.43 -11.18
C VAL A 137 -9.77 4.84 -12.57
N ARG A 138 -11.08 5.01 -12.72
CA ARG A 138 -11.71 5.61 -13.90
C ARG A 138 -12.29 6.95 -13.50
N LYS A 139 -11.68 8.04 -13.94
CA LYS A 139 -12.28 9.35 -13.76
C LYS A 139 -13.38 9.51 -14.81
N LYS A 140 -14.61 9.79 -14.37
CA LYS A 140 -15.63 10.37 -15.26
C LYS A 140 -15.22 11.82 -15.49
N THR A 141 -14.88 12.13 -16.74
CA THR A 141 -14.87 13.51 -17.26
C THR A 141 -16.29 13.98 -17.43
#